data_AF-A0A415S234-F1
#
_entry.id   AF-A0A415S234-F1
#
_cell.length_a   1.000
_cell.length_b   1.000
_cell.length_c   1.000
_cell.angle_alpha   90.00
_cell.angle_beta   90.00
_cell.angle_gamma   90.00
#
_symmetry.space_group_name_H-M   'P 1'
#
loop_
_entity.id
_entity.type
_entity.pdbx_description
1 polymer ?
#
loop_
_entity_poly.entity_id
_entity_poly.type
_entity_poly.pdbx_seq_one_letter_code
_entity_poly.pdbx_strand_id
1 'polypeptide(L)'
;MKKGKFNKWIILVALLLVLVIVWVLVIKSGFSKKQDNGDIIVKDNVHTITRETDSDKQPDRVKENELVFSKNPRYKKGDIIVAGIIDSAENGFIRRVLETTEKNGGYVVKTEPAVLTDVFEKAHIVKSFTITDSGIEEDDFYSLQSQMSDEVQGMAYSKNEKKNTYSVIKLSDTEEKKNDSTLADSDYLLGLSFDENIEDVTIKGDAGFNVWIEIILDIQNGEVKFGVAIKDESGTEIHLQRGSDLEKEVEKNIYKKILPNYEFNVAGVPVVVTNEIGGVVGGNIDIEGAIGISYESTSENIHGFMYDSRTNKVEEIKENKYQSDGLEWDTMQVSGSSTAEISLHLITKLYGSTGMDLSVGVSGDVNGEAKLSANPELVGYAGKLALSIAPKVDGTLVVSVPVIDEKLIEQPLFRVKLKPFWEKTWESSQNWKEDLEWTGTGEQGVTYITRYGEINMVSCPVFQFNVPTEWEIETEQVNNGIVDENVVISNDNGIKVSYWSCQSKLGGGSQRIVKANITKVADSEFVAGYPSGTNTDYVDQHIIICHFQKNK
;
A
#
# COMPACT_ATOMS: atom_id res chain seq x y z
N MET A 1 2.82 28.15 -37.39
CA MET A 1 1.77 27.09 -37.43
C MET A 1 2.00 26.20 -38.66
N LYS A 2 2.42 24.94 -38.51
CA LYS A 2 2.40 23.93 -39.59
C LYS A 2 1.30 22.92 -39.27
N LYS A 3 0.31 22.77 -40.16
CA LYS A 3 -0.71 21.71 -40.04
C LYS A 3 -0.06 20.36 -40.36
N GLY A 4 0.00 19.46 -39.37
CA GLY A 4 0.40 18.07 -39.59
C GLY A 4 -0.62 17.34 -40.48
N LYS A 5 -0.14 16.52 -41.42
CA LYS A 5 -1.01 15.66 -42.23
C LYS A 5 -1.56 14.54 -41.34
N PHE A 6 -2.88 14.43 -41.24
CA PHE A 6 -3.53 13.29 -40.59
C PHE A 6 -3.20 11.99 -41.33
N ASN A 7 -2.60 11.02 -40.64
CA ASN A 7 -2.21 9.74 -41.23
C ASN A 7 -3.45 8.88 -41.48
N LYS A 8 -3.58 8.34 -42.70
CA LYS A 8 -4.74 7.52 -43.13
C LYS A 8 -4.96 6.27 -42.27
N TRP A 9 -3.93 5.80 -41.56
CA TRP A 9 -4.02 4.68 -40.62
C TRP A 9 -4.95 4.99 -39.43
N ILE A 10 -4.96 6.24 -38.94
CA ILE A 10 -5.84 6.69 -37.84
C ILE A 10 -7.33 6.56 -38.25
N ILE A 11 -7.66 6.85 -39.51
CA ILE A 11 -9.02 6.72 -40.04
C ILE A 11 -9.43 5.23 -40.14
N LEU A 12 -8.48 4.34 -40.45
CA LEU A 12 -8.70 2.90 -40.50
C LEU A 12 -8.92 2.29 -39.11
N VAL A 13 -8.14 2.74 -38.10
CA VAL A 13 -8.35 2.36 -36.69
C VAL A 13 -9.69 2.89 -36.16
N ALA A 14 -10.04 4.15 -36.47
CA ALA A 14 -11.33 4.73 -36.10
C ALA A 14 -12.52 3.99 -36.72
N LEU A 15 -12.43 3.55 -37.98
CA LEU A 15 -13.47 2.74 -38.63
C LEU A 15 -13.61 1.34 -38.01
N LEU A 16 -12.50 0.74 -37.56
CA LEU A 16 -12.50 -0.55 -36.86
C LEU A 16 -13.11 -0.42 -35.46
N LEU A 17 -12.78 0.66 -34.73
CA LEU A 17 -13.44 1.02 -33.47
C LEU A 17 -14.95 1.23 -33.63
N VAL A 18 -15.39 1.98 -34.66
CA VAL A 18 -16.83 2.18 -34.93
C VAL A 18 -17.54 0.86 -35.24
N LEU A 19 -16.90 -0.07 -35.98
CA LEU A 19 -17.47 -1.39 -36.22
C LEU A 19 -17.58 -2.24 -34.95
N VAL A 20 -16.59 -2.19 -34.05
CA VAL A 20 -16.66 -2.85 -32.73
C VAL A 20 -17.74 -2.21 -31.85
N ILE A 21 -17.84 -0.88 -31.81
CA ILE A 21 -18.89 -0.15 -31.08
C ILE A 21 -20.29 -0.53 -31.58
N VAL A 22 -20.49 -0.63 -32.90
CA VAL A 22 -21.77 -1.09 -33.48
C VAL A 22 -22.06 -2.55 -33.11
N TRP A 23 -21.05 -3.43 -33.06
CA TRP A 23 -21.23 -4.82 -32.63
C TRP A 23 -21.61 -4.93 -31.14
N VAL A 24 -20.95 -4.15 -30.29
CA VAL A 24 -21.27 -4.02 -28.85
C VAL A 24 -22.66 -3.43 -28.64
N LEU A 25 -23.09 -2.44 -29.43
CA LEU A 25 -24.43 -1.86 -29.38
C LEU A 25 -25.54 -2.85 -29.78
N VAL A 26 -25.28 -3.72 -30.77
CA VAL A 26 -26.23 -4.80 -31.13
C VAL A 26 -26.41 -5.77 -29.96
N ILE A 27 -25.33 -6.13 -29.26
CA ILE A 27 -25.41 -6.91 -28.01
C ILE A 27 -26.19 -6.11 -26.94
N LYS A 28 -25.85 -4.84 -26.71
CA LYS A 28 -26.50 -3.95 -25.73
C LYS A 28 -28.02 -3.85 -25.96
N SER A 29 -28.50 -3.90 -27.20
CA SER A 29 -29.93 -3.88 -27.54
C SER A 29 -30.72 -5.14 -27.12
N GLY A 30 -30.03 -6.26 -26.86
CA GLY A 30 -30.62 -7.46 -26.26
C GLY A 30 -30.64 -7.45 -24.73
N PHE A 31 -29.73 -6.68 -24.10
CA PHE A 31 -29.56 -6.62 -22.65
C PHE A 31 -30.17 -5.37 -21.99
N SER A 32 -30.56 -4.34 -22.75
CA SER A 32 -31.20 -3.12 -22.21
C SER A 32 -32.69 -3.30 -21.94
N LYS A 33 -33.07 -4.16 -20.98
CA LYS A 33 -34.34 -4.01 -20.26
C LYS A 33 -34.09 -3.35 -18.92
N LYS A 34 -34.97 -2.43 -18.55
CA LYS A 34 -34.99 -1.82 -17.21
C LYS A 34 -35.12 -2.91 -16.15
N GLN A 35 -34.59 -2.64 -14.96
CA GLN A 35 -34.80 -3.46 -13.77
C GLN A 35 -36.31 -3.51 -13.46
N ASP A 36 -36.94 -4.58 -13.91
CA ASP A 36 -38.32 -4.92 -13.64
C ASP A 36 -38.32 -5.95 -12.50
N ASN A 37 -38.76 -5.56 -11.30
CA ASN A 37 -38.79 -6.47 -10.15
C ASN A 37 -39.76 -7.64 -10.33
N GLY A 38 -40.51 -7.71 -11.45
CA GLY A 38 -41.29 -8.88 -11.84
C GLY A 38 -40.52 -10.00 -12.54
N ASP A 39 -39.20 -9.85 -12.78
CA ASP A 39 -38.42 -10.72 -13.69
C ASP A 39 -37.43 -11.69 -12.99
N ILE A 40 -37.41 -11.75 -11.65
CA ILE A 40 -36.62 -12.72 -10.85
C ILE A 40 -37.48 -13.94 -10.48
N ILE A 41 -36.97 -15.14 -10.70
CA ILE A 41 -37.64 -16.43 -10.46
C ILE A 41 -36.76 -17.31 -9.56
N VAL A 42 -37.23 -17.55 -8.34
CA VAL A 42 -36.67 -18.51 -7.37
C VAL A 42 -37.33 -19.87 -7.58
N LYS A 43 -36.59 -20.97 -7.46
CA LYS A 43 -37.14 -22.33 -7.64
C LYS A 43 -38.00 -22.78 -6.45
N ASP A 44 -39.04 -23.56 -6.73
CA ASP A 44 -40.02 -24.07 -5.75
C ASP A 44 -39.43 -24.91 -4.60
N ASN A 45 -38.25 -25.51 -4.80
CA ASN A 45 -37.55 -26.34 -3.81
C ASN A 45 -36.53 -25.55 -2.95
N VAL A 46 -36.55 -24.21 -3.02
CA VAL A 46 -35.70 -23.33 -2.20
C VAL A 46 -36.38 -23.01 -0.86
N HIS A 47 -35.61 -23.14 0.21
CA HIS A 47 -36.01 -22.80 1.57
C HIS A 47 -35.01 -21.82 2.18
N THR A 48 -35.50 -20.69 2.67
CA THR A 48 -34.68 -19.62 3.21
C THR A 48 -34.68 -19.63 4.75
N ILE A 49 -33.53 -19.34 5.35
CA ILE A 49 -33.36 -19.17 6.80
C ILE A 49 -32.69 -17.83 7.05
N THR A 50 -33.32 -16.99 7.87
CA THR A 50 -32.87 -15.64 8.25
C THR A 50 -32.92 -15.48 9.77
N ARG A 51 -32.37 -14.38 10.32
CA ARG A 51 -32.48 -14.06 11.76
C ARG A 51 -33.93 -14.00 12.26
N GLU A 52 -34.87 -13.62 11.40
CA GLU A 52 -36.31 -13.52 11.68
C GLU A 52 -37.05 -14.86 11.60
N THR A 53 -36.41 -15.91 11.09
CA THR A 53 -37.01 -17.26 11.02
C THR A 53 -37.21 -17.81 12.43
N ASP A 54 -38.36 -18.44 12.70
CA ASP A 54 -38.64 -19.05 14.02
C ASP A 54 -37.45 -19.89 14.52
N SER A 55 -37.04 -19.70 15.77
CA SER A 55 -35.82 -20.31 16.31
C SER A 55 -35.83 -21.84 16.30
N ASP A 56 -37.01 -22.46 16.23
CA ASP A 56 -37.17 -23.91 16.11
C ASP A 56 -37.08 -24.46 14.67
N LYS A 57 -36.94 -23.56 13.69
CA LYS A 57 -36.65 -23.85 12.28
C LYS A 57 -35.23 -23.44 11.89
N GLN A 58 -34.49 -22.74 12.75
CA GLN A 58 -33.07 -22.48 12.56
C GLN A 58 -32.23 -23.69 13.04
N PRO A 59 -31.07 -23.99 12.43
CA PRO A 59 -30.20 -25.04 12.91
C PRO A 59 -29.48 -24.62 14.20
N ASP A 60 -29.54 -25.46 15.25
CA ASP A 60 -28.78 -25.22 16.50
C ASP A 60 -27.27 -25.32 16.26
N ARG A 61 -26.86 -26.08 15.22
CA ARG A 61 -25.45 -26.19 14.82
C ARG A 61 -25.31 -26.49 13.33
N VAL A 62 -24.44 -25.72 12.68
CA VAL A 62 -23.95 -25.96 11.33
C VAL A 62 -22.59 -26.68 11.40
N LYS A 63 -22.39 -27.69 10.56
CA LYS A 63 -21.09 -28.32 10.27
C LYS A 63 -20.83 -28.22 8.77
N GLU A 64 -19.71 -28.73 8.29
CA GLU A 64 -19.38 -28.80 6.85
C GLU A 64 -20.51 -29.46 6.02
N ASN A 65 -20.81 -30.75 6.29
CA ASN A 65 -21.75 -31.56 5.50
C ASN A 65 -23.04 -31.97 6.28
N GLU A 66 -23.32 -31.32 7.42
CA GLU A 66 -24.50 -31.58 8.24
C GLU A 66 -25.07 -30.29 8.86
N LEU A 67 -26.40 -30.23 8.96
CA LEU A 67 -27.14 -29.25 9.77
C LEU A 67 -27.88 -30.01 10.89
N VAL A 68 -27.82 -29.50 12.12
CA VAL A 68 -28.46 -30.12 13.29
C VAL A 68 -29.60 -29.22 13.79
N PHE A 69 -30.77 -29.80 14.01
CA PHE A 69 -31.99 -29.12 14.47
C PHE A 69 -32.62 -29.85 15.67
N SER A 70 -33.17 -29.08 16.60
CA SER A 70 -33.88 -29.56 17.79
C SER A 70 -35.30 -30.03 17.48
N LYS A 71 -35.90 -29.57 16.38
CA LYS A 71 -37.18 -30.06 15.85
C LYS A 71 -37.03 -30.52 14.40
N ASN A 72 -38.04 -31.22 13.89
CA ASN A 72 -38.06 -31.69 12.51
C ASN A 72 -38.22 -30.52 11.53
N PRO A 73 -37.21 -30.18 10.70
CA PRO A 73 -37.29 -29.05 9.78
C PRO A 73 -38.11 -29.36 8.52
N ARG A 74 -38.51 -30.63 8.32
CA ARG A 74 -39.32 -31.14 7.20
C ARG A 74 -38.71 -31.04 5.79
N TYR A 75 -37.42 -30.73 5.68
CA TYR A 75 -36.70 -30.79 4.40
C TYR A 75 -36.62 -32.21 3.85
N LYS A 76 -36.72 -32.30 2.52
CA LYS A 76 -36.68 -33.51 1.68
C LYS A 76 -35.37 -33.55 0.90
N LYS A 77 -35.03 -34.73 0.39
CA LYS A 77 -33.90 -34.89 -0.53
C LYS A 77 -34.12 -34.06 -1.81
N GLY A 78 -33.14 -33.24 -2.18
CA GLY A 78 -33.18 -32.34 -3.33
C GLY A 78 -33.63 -30.91 -3.01
N ASP A 79 -34.09 -30.63 -1.79
CA ASP A 79 -34.38 -29.27 -1.33
C ASP A 79 -33.07 -28.45 -1.25
N ILE A 80 -33.14 -27.16 -1.54
CA ILE A 80 -32.02 -26.21 -1.43
C ILE A 80 -32.27 -25.30 -0.22
N ILE A 81 -31.32 -25.27 0.71
CA ILE A 81 -31.38 -24.41 1.89
C ILE A 81 -30.43 -23.24 1.66
N VAL A 82 -30.95 -22.02 1.73
CA VAL A 82 -30.17 -20.77 1.71
C VAL A 82 -30.30 -20.09 3.06
N ALA A 83 -29.18 -19.91 3.77
CA ALA A 83 -29.15 -19.19 5.03
C ALA A 83 -28.44 -17.85 4.88
N GLY A 84 -29.05 -16.82 5.46
CA GLY A 84 -28.43 -15.53 5.74
C GLY A 84 -27.53 -15.57 6.99
N ILE A 85 -27.25 -14.40 7.57
CA ILE A 85 -26.42 -14.19 8.75
C ILE A 85 -27.17 -14.67 10.01
N ILE A 86 -27.10 -15.96 10.33
CA ILE A 86 -27.71 -16.54 11.52
C ILE A 86 -26.66 -16.88 12.58
N ASP A 87 -27.06 -16.98 13.85
CA ASP A 87 -26.13 -17.15 14.98
C ASP A 87 -25.30 -18.46 14.92
N SER A 88 -25.75 -19.45 14.15
CA SER A 88 -25.02 -20.71 13.89
C SER A 88 -24.26 -20.74 12.56
N ALA A 89 -24.35 -19.69 11.74
CA ALA A 89 -23.62 -19.51 10.48
C ALA A 89 -23.54 -18.02 10.10
N GLU A 90 -22.55 -17.31 10.64
CA GLU A 90 -22.38 -15.86 10.45
C GLU A 90 -22.16 -15.47 8.98
N ASN A 91 -21.53 -16.33 8.17
CA ASN A 91 -21.30 -16.10 6.74
C ASN A 91 -22.48 -16.54 5.84
N GLY A 92 -23.56 -17.09 6.41
CA GLY A 92 -24.60 -17.78 5.64
C GLY A 92 -24.12 -19.04 4.92
N PHE A 93 -24.97 -19.62 4.08
CA PHE A 93 -24.61 -20.75 3.19
C PHE A 93 -25.69 -21.02 2.11
N ILE A 94 -25.30 -21.75 1.06
CA ILE A 94 -26.21 -22.42 0.10
C ILE A 94 -25.89 -23.91 0.09
N ARG A 95 -26.89 -24.77 0.30
CA ARG A 95 -26.71 -26.22 0.45
C ARG A 95 -27.84 -27.06 -0.12
N ARG A 96 -27.51 -28.19 -0.75
CA ARG A 96 -28.50 -29.20 -1.21
C ARG A 96 -28.70 -30.27 -0.15
N VAL A 97 -29.94 -30.66 0.11
CA VAL A 97 -30.30 -31.71 1.08
C VAL A 97 -30.16 -33.11 0.47
N LEU A 98 -29.40 -33.96 1.14
CA LEU A 98 -29.17 -35.36 0.75
C LEU A 98 -30.09 -36.34 1.48
N GLU A 99 -30.22 -36.18 2.80
CA GLU A 99 -31.08 -36.99 3.66
C GLU A 99 -31.37 -36.27 4.99
N THR A 100 -32.51 -36.58 5.61
CA THR A 100 -32.88 -36.11 6.96
C THR A 100 -33.05 -37.33 7.87
N THR A 101 -32.30 -37.40 8.97
CA THR A 101 -32.30 -38.52 9.93
C THR A 101 -32.60 -38.03 11.34
N GLU A 102 -33.54 -38.66 12.04
CA GLU A 102 -33.75 -38.44 13.47
C GLU A 102 -32.68 -39.20 14.29
N LYS A 103 -32.01 -38.49 15.22
CA LYS A 103 -30.99 -39.05 16.12
C LYS A 103 -31.11 -38.42 17.51
N ASN A 104 -31.23 -39.25 18.54
CA ASN A 104 -31.22 -38.84 19.96
C ASN A 104 -32.23 -37.73 20.31
N GLY A 105 -33.39 -37.70 19.65
CA GLY A 105 -34.45 -36.69 19.87
C GLY A 105 -34.23 -35.37 19.12
N GLY A 106 -33.17 -35.24 18.33
CA GLY A 106 -32.97 -34.16 17.36
C GLY A 106 -32.90 -34.69 15.92
N TYR A 107 -32.72 -33.78 14.97
CA TYR A 107 -32.72 -34.05 13.53
C TYR A 107 -31.39 -33.64 12.91
N VAL A 108 -30.80 -34.54 12.12
CA VAL A 108 -29.58 -34.29 11.35
C VAL A 108 -29.93 -34.32 9.87
N VAL A 109 -29.79 -33.18 9.21
CA VAL A 109 -29.93 -33.04 7.76
C VAL A 109 -28.53 -33.11 7.16
N LYS A 110 -28.23 -34.16 6.38
CA LYS A 110 -26.98 -34.20 5.60
C LYS A 110 -27.12 -33.35 4.36
N THR A 111 -26.06 -32.63 4.04
CA THR A 111 -26.03 -31.66 2.96
C THR A 111 -24.73 -31.74 2.17
N GLU A 112 -24.78 -31.31 0.92
CA GLU A 112 -23.63 -30.95 0.10
C GLU A 112 -23.72 -29.45 -0.28
N PRO A 113 -22.63 -28.82 -0.75
CA PRO A 113 -22.70 -27.49 -1.35
C PRO A 113 -23.73 -27.39 -2.49
N ALA A 114 -24.25 -26.19 -2.72
CA ALA A 114 -25.09 -25.88 -3.87
C ALA A 114 -24.75 -24.49 -4.44
N VAL A 115 -25.10 -24.29 -5.71
CA VAL A 115 -24.79 -23.07 -6.47
C VAL A 115 -26.00 -22.14 -6.58
N LEU A 116 -25.79 -20.86 -6.87
CA LEU A 116 -26.88 -19.90 -7.08
C LEU A 116 -27.79 -20.27 -8.26
N THR A 117 -27.30 -21.04 -9.23
CA THR A 117 -28.14 -21.62 -10.31
C THR A 117 -29.01 -22.78 -9.83
N ASP A 118 -28.81 -23.33 -8.62
CA ASP A 118 -29.79 -24.19 -7.94
C ASP A 118 -30.90 -23.39 -7.26
N VAL A 119 -30.66 -22.11 -6.94
CA VAL A 119 -31.59 -21.22 -6.24
C VAL A 119 -32.50 -20.48 -7.22
N PHE A 120 -31.92 -19.90 -8.27
CA PHE A 120 -32.64 -19.06 -9.23
C PHE A 120 -32.78 -19.78 -10.59
N GLU A 121 -33.94 -19.68 -11.22
CA GLU A 121 -34.11 -19.99 -12.65
C GLU A 121 -33.71 -18.79 -13.52
N LYS A 122 -34.03 -17.61 -13.01
CA LYS A 122 -33.72 -16.31 -13.59
C LYS A 122 -33.46 -15.30 -12.49
N ALA A 123 -32.36 -14.57 -12.54
CA ALA A 123 -32.10 -13.45 -11.64
C ALA A 123 -31.16 -12.45 -12.33
N HIS A 124 -31.44 -11.16 -12.18
CA HIS A 124 -30.50 -10.10 -12.55
C HIS A 124 -30.27 -9.22 -11.33
N ILE A 125 -29.08 -9.30 -10.78
CA ILE A 125 -28.68 -8.67 -9.52
C ILE A 125 -27.46 -7.81 -9.82
N VAL A 126 -27.57 -6.52 -9.56
CA VAL A 126 -26.44 -5.60 -9.47
C VAL A 126 -26.55 -4.93 -8.10
N LYS A 127 -25.47 -4.96 -7.33
CA LYS A 127 -25.40 -4.39 -5.99
C LYS A 127 -24.07 -3.66 -5.81
N SER A 128 -24.15 -2.46 -5.28
CA SER A 128 -23.00 -1.56 -5.17
C SER A 128 -22.90 -1.04 -3.74
N PHE A 129 -21.67 -1.03 -3.23
CA PHE A 129 -21.36 -0.86 -1.81
C PHE A 129 -20.18 0.07 -1.64
N THR A 130 -20.26 0.99 -0.67
CA THR A 130 -19.10 1.71 -0.16
C THR A 130 -18.55 0.96 1.06
N ILE A 131 -17.24 0.76 1.12
CA ILE A 131 -16.56 0.23 2.31
C ILE A 131 -16.20 1.38 3.25
N THR A 132 -16.58 1.22 4.51
CA THR A 132 -16.25 2.12 5.63
C THR A 132 -15.48 1.35 6.71
N ASP A 133 -14.95 2.06 7.70
CA ASP A 133 -14.38 1.45 8.89
C ASP A 133 -15.41 0.57 9.65
N SER A 134 -16.69 0.96 9.62
CA SER A 134 -17.79 0.30 10.34
C SER A 134 -18.35 -0.94 9.63
N GLY A 135 -18.13 -1.07 8.32
CA GLY A 135 -18.70 -2.12 7.48
C GLY A 135 -19.04 -1.62 6.07
N ILE A 136 -20.08 -2.21 5.45
CA ILE A 136 -20.65 -1.75 4.19
C ILE A 136 -21.76 -0.73 4.43
N GLU A 137 -21.74 0.36 3.66
CA GLU A 137 -22.93 1.18 3.38
C GLU A 137 -23.41 0.88 1.94
N GLU A 138 -24.72 0.69 1.74
CA GLU A 138 -25.31 0.46 0.41
C GLU A 138 -25.59 1.81 -0.28
N ASP A 139 -25.09 1.97 -1.50
CA ASP A 139 -25.28 3.19 -2.29
C ASP A 139 -26.62 3.18 -3.07
N ASP A 140 -27.34 4.30 -3.02
CA ASP A 140 -28.60 4.50 -3.77
C ASP A 140 -28.33 4.59 -5.29
N PHE A 141 -29.08 3.80 -6.09
CA PHE A 141 -28.81 3.30 -7.47
C PHE A 141 -28.29 4.24 -8.60
N TYR A 142 -28.08 5.55 -8.39
CA TYR A 142 -28.49 6.53 -9.41
C TYR A 142 -27.46 7.39 -10.18
N SER A 143 -26.15 7.08 -10.30
CA SER A 143 -25.23 8.24 -10.27
C SER A 143 -23.78 8.32 -10.91
N LEU A 144 -22.92 7.29 -11.15
CA LEU A 144 -21.48 7.40 -11.68
C LEU A 144 -21.48 8.06 -13.05
N GLN A 145 -22.64 7.93 -13.69
CA GLN A 145 -23.08 8.75 -14.80
C GLN A 145 -22.61 10.20 -14.72
N SER A 146 -22.36 10.79 -13.54
CA SER A 146 -21.91 12.19 -13.41
C SER A 146 -20.39 12.45 -13.28
N GLN A 147 -19.51 11.46 -13.02
CA GLN A 147 -18.08 11.73 -12.77
C GLN A 147 -17.04 10.90 -13.55
N MET A 148 -17.43 9.94 -14.40
CA MET A 148 -16.46 9.19 -15.23
C MET A 148 -16.46 9.63 -16.69
N SER A 149 -15.26 9.75 -17.28
CA SER A 149 -15.04 10.10 -18.69
C SER A 149 -15.61 9.06 -19.67
N ASP A 150 -15.93 9.48 -20.89
CA ASP A 150 -16.70 8.73 -21.91
C ASP A 150 -16.19 7.31 -22.26
N GLU A 151 -14.97 6.93 -21.86
CA GLU A 151 -14.41 5.59 -22.05
C GLU A 151 -14.93 4.54 -21.03
N VAL A 152 -15.62 4.97 -19.96
CA VAL A 152 -16.16 4.10 -18.87
C VAL A 152 -17.71 4.05 -18.84
N GLN A 153 -18.41 4.35 -19.95
CA GLN A 153 -19.89 4.38 -20.00
C GLN A 153 -20.57 2.99 -20.01
N GLY A 154 -20.37 2.25 -18.91
CA GLY A 154 -20.89 0.91 -18.64
C GLY A 154 -21.55 0.69 -17.27
N MET A 155 -21.21 1.43 -16.20
CA MET A 155 -21.65 1.22 -14.79
C MET A 155 -21.87 2.58 -14.05
N ALA A 156 -22.55 2.68 -12.87
CA ALA A 156 -23.34 3.90 -12.50
C ALA A 156 -23.56 4.40 -10.99
N TYR A 157 -22.56 4.75 -10.12
CA TYR A 157 -22.70 5.57 -8.82
C TYR A 157 -21.82 6.89 -8.50
N SER A 158 -22.39 8.10 -8.30
CA SER A 158 -21.71 9.41 -8.04
C SER A 158 -22.62 10.65 -7.72
N LYS A 159 -22.46 11.16 -6.50
CA LYS A 159 -22.90 12.48 -5.98
C LYS A 159 -24.39 12.78 -5.77
N ASN A 160 -24.73 12.90 -4.48
CA ASN A 160 -25.37 14.10 -3.95
C ASN A 160 -24.56 14.63 -2.76
N GLU A 161 -24.52 15.95 -2.58
CA GLU A 161 -23.95 16.57 -1.39
C GLU A 161 -24.81 16.25 -0.16
N LYS A 162 -24.26 15.54 0.83
CA LYS A 162 -24.76 15.57 2.20
C LYS A 162 -23.63 15.89 3.16
N LYS A 163 -23.73 17.06 3.78
CA LYS A 163 -23.02 17.34 5.04
C LYS A 163 -23.47 16.32 6.09
N ASN A 164 -22.64 15.33 6.36
CA ASN A 164 -22.61 14.61 7.63
C ASN A 164 -21.14 14.46 8.02
N THR A 165 -20.81 14.95 9.21
CA THR A 165 -19.48 14.79 9.81
C THR A 165 -19.29 13.35 10.24
N TYR A 166 -18.37 12.65 9.58
CA TYR A 166 -17.78 11.40 10.06
C TYR A 166 -16.37 11.71 10.56
N SER A 167 -16.06 11.27 11.76
CA SER A 167 -14.76 11.50 12.39
C SER A 167 -13.77 10.41 12.00
N VAL A 168 -12.65 10.78 11.39
CA VAL A 168 -11.51 9.89 11.16
C VAL A 168 -11.10 9.25 12.48
N ILE A 169 -11.20 7.92 12.58
CA ILE A 169 -10.63 7.17 13.70
C ILE A 169 -9.15 6.96 13.40
N LYS A 170 -8.27 7.59 14.19
CA LYS A 170 -6.84 7.21 14.20
C LYS A 170 -6.72 5.76 14.67
N LEU A 171 -6.23 4.89 13.79
CA LEU A 171 -6.00 3.47 14.08
C LEU A 171 -4.54 3.17 14.46
N SER A 172 -3.90 4.10 15.16
CA SER A 172 -2.62 3.88 15.85
C SER A 172 -2.55 4.75 17.12
N ASP A 173 -2.74 4.12 18.28
CA ASP A 173 -2.55 4.74 19.60
C ASP A 173 -1.04 4.88 19.87
N THR A 174 -0.44 6.00 19.47
CA THR A 174 0.78 6.53 20.08
C THR A 174 0.65 8.05 20.21
N GLU A 175 0.93 8.58 21.40
CA GLU A 175 0.65 9.99 21.72
C GLU A 175 1.52 10.98 20.93
N GLU A 176 0.88 12.08 20.58
CA GLU A 176 1.32 13.27 19.84
C GLU A 176 2.82 13.47 19.54
N LYS A 177 3.14 13.56 18.24
CA LYS A 177 3.52 14.87 17.67
C LYS A 177 2.71 15.15 16.39
N LYS A 178 2.33 16.41 16.20
CA LYS A 178 1.80 16.89 14.92
C LYS A 178 2.95 17.01 13.92
N ASN A 179 3.07 16.04 13.03
CA ASN A 179 3.47 16.36 11.66
C ASN A 179 2.21 16.77 10.89
N ASP A 180 2.38 17.71 9.95
CA ASP A 180 1.31 18.36 9.20
C ASP A 180 1.00 17.52 7.94
N SER A 181 0.53 16.27 8.13
CA SER A 181 0.23 15.39 6.99
C SER A 181 -1.06 15.83 6.30
N THR A 182 -0.96 16.09 5.00
CA THR A 182 -2.05 16.65 4.18
C THR A 182 -3.23 15.68 4.03
N LEU A 183 -2.99 14.38 4.28
CA LEU A 183 -3.99 13.33 4.31
C LEU A 183 -4.87 13.34 5.58
N ALA A 184 -4.47 14.01 6.66
CA ALA A 184 -5.29 14.10 7.88
C ALA A 184 -6.58 14.93 7.72
N ASP A 185 -6.61 15.83 6.72
CA ASP A 185 -7.75 16.68 6.34
C ASP A 185 -8.48 16.18 5.07
N SER A 186 -8.27 14.92 4.67
CA SER A 186 -8.79 14.36 3.41
C SER A 186 -10.14 13.62 3.53
N ASP A 187 -10.88 13.54 2.41
CA ASP A 187 -12.19 12.87 2.30
C ASP A 187 -12.09 11.32 2.17
N TYR A 188 -11.08 10.67 2.76
CA TYR A 188 -10.92 9.21 2.72
C TYR A 188 -11.66 8.49 3.87
N LEU A 189 -12.41 7.43 3.53
CA LEU A 189 -13.22 6.64 4.47
C LEU A 189 -12.41 5.58 5.24
N LEU A 190 -11.27 5.15 4.71
CA LEU A 190 -10.30 4.28 5.36
C LEU A 190 -8.96 5.00 5.45
N GLY A 191 -8.47 5.22 6.66
CA GLY A 191 -7.15 5.80 6.92
C GLY A 191 -6.22 4.81 7.64
N LEU A 192 -4.99 4.69 7.17
CA LEU A 192 -3.90 3.95 7.79
C LEU A 192 -2.75 4.91 8.10
N SER A 193 -2.32 4.95 9.36
CA SER A 193 -1.19 5.77 9.81
C SER A 193 -0.20 4.89 10.55
N PHE A 194 1.03 4.81 10.06
CA PHE A 194 2.03 3.81 10.48
C PHE A 194 3.38 4.45 10.80
N ASP A 195 4.03 3.92 11.85
CA ASP A 195 5.40 4.25 12.27
C ASP A 195 6.07 2.93 12.68
N GLU A 196 6.61 2.23 11.68
CA GLU A 196 7.06 0.85 11.83
C GLU A 196 8.58 0.77 11.82
N ASN A 197 9.12 0.27 12.93
CA ASN A 197 10.55 0.05 13.10
C ASN A 197 10.79 -1.46 13.04
N ILE A 198 11.41 -1.90 11.95
CA ILE A 198 11.64 -3.31 11.61
C ILE A 198 13.15 -3.51 11.57
N GLU A 199 13.71 -3.90 12.71
CA GLU A 199 15.15 -3.82 13.00
C GLU A 199 15.64 -2.37 12.81
N ASP A 200 16.68 -2.10 12.03
CA ASP A 200 17.16 -0.73 11.76
C ASP A 200 16.56 -0.11 10.48
N VAL A 201 15.46 -0.69 9.96
CA VAL A 201 14.61 -0.08 8.92
C VAL A 201 13.44 0.64 9.60
N THR A 202 13.24 1.92 9.29
CA THR A 202 12.10 2.70 9.76
C THR A 202 11.21 3.03 8.56
N ILE A 203 9.96 2.60 8.57
CA ILE A 203 8.96 2.88 7.53
C ILE A 203 7.80 3.63 8.19
N LYS A 204 7.56 4.88 7.79
CA LYS A 204 6.49 5.74 8.33
C LYS A 204 5.64 6.32 7.22
N GLY A 205 4.41 6.68 7.53
CA GLY A 205 3.55 7.35 6.56
C GLY A 205 2.08 7.30 6.89
N ASP A 206 1.30 7.88 5.98
CA ASP A 206 -0.15 7.91 6.00
C ASP A 206 -0.66 7.42 4.64
N ALA A 207 -1.73 6.61 4.65
CA ALA A 207 -2.42 6.17 3.45
C ALA A 207 -3.94 6.21 3.63
N GLY A 208 -4.62 6.90 2.72
CA GLY A 208 -6.06 7.00 2.66
C GLY A 208 -6.64 6.23 1.47
N PHE A 209 -7.78 5.59 1.67
CA PHE A 209 -8.50 4.83 0.65
C PHE A 209 -10.01 5.11 0.71
N ASN A 210 -10.62 5.30 -0.45
CA ASN A 210 -12.06 5.16 -0.69
C ASN A 210 -12.25 3.95 -1.59
N VAL A 211 -13.17 3.05 -1.21
CA VAL A 211 -13.37 1.79 -1.94
C VAL A 211 -14.85 1.53 -2.17
N TRP A 212 -15.19 1.36 -3.44
CA TRP A 212 -16.52 0.98 -3.91
C TRP A 212 -16.47 -0.41 -4.55
N ILE A 213 -17.41 -1.27 -4.20
CA ILE A 213 -17.52 -2.63 -4.73
C ILE A 213 -18.84 -2.75 -5.47
N GLU A 214 -18.81 -3.24 -6.70
CA GLU A 214 -19.99 -3.66 -7.46
C GLU A 214 -19.97 -5.17 -7.69
N ILE A 215 -21.04 -5.85 -7.29
CA ILE A 215 -21.28 -7.27 -7.54
C ILE A 215 -22.36 -7.40 -8.59
N ILE A 216 -22.03 -8.11 -9.68
CA ILE A 216 -22.93 -8.40 -10.79
C ILE A 216 -23.19 -9.91 -10.82
N LEU A 217 -24.46 -10.30 -10.81
CA LEU A 217 -24.88 -11.69 -10.97
C LEU A 217 -26.10 -11.75 -11.91
N ASP A 218 -25.91 -12.37 -13.07
CA ASP A 218 -26.96 -12.61 -14.07
C ASP A 218 -27.10 -14.12 -14.25
N ILE A 219 -28.27 -14.66 -13.92
CA ILE A 219 -28.62 -16.08 -14.03
C ILE A 219 -29.77 -16.21 -15.00
N GLN A 220 -29.64 -17.10 -15.98
CA GLN A 220 -30.74 -17.45 -16.87
C GLN A 220 -30.61 -18.91 -17.33
N ASN A 221 -31.65 -19.72 -17.10
CA ASN A 221 -31.74 -21.11 -17.58
C ASN A 221 -30.56 -22.02 -17.15
N GLY A 222 -29.96 -21.76 -15.98
CA GLY A 222 -28.78 -22.49 -15.48
C GLY A 222 -27.44 -22.00 -16.02
N GLU A 223 -27.44 -21.03 -16.94
CA GLU A 223 -26.26 -20.25 -17.30
C GLU A 223 -26.09 -19.11 -16.29
N VAL A 224 -24.84 -18.71 -16.00
CA VAL A 224 -24.52 -17.65 -15.04
C VAL A 224 -23.38 -16.79 -15.55
N LYS A 225 -23.53 -15.48 -15.35
CA LYS A 225 -22.43 -14.51 -15.34
C LYS A 225 -22.28 -13.95 -13.95
N PHE A 226 -21.04 -13.89 -13.47
CA PHE A 226 -20.72 -13.38 -12.15
C PHE A 226 -19.48 -12.50 -12.22
N GLY A 227 -19.57 -11.29 -11.71
CA GLY A 227 -18.44 -10.37 -11.65
C GLY A 227 -18.38 -9.63 -10.33
N VAL A 228 -17.15 -9.30 -9.96
CA VAL A 228 -16.85 -8.36 -8.89
C VAL A 228 -15.96 -7.29 -9.51
N ALA A 229 -16.37 -6.03 -9.41
CA ALA A 229 -15.57 -4.87 -9.75
C ALA A 229 -15.36 -4.04 -8.50
N ILE A 230 -14.16 -3.51 -8.33
CA ILE A 230 -13.75 -2.67 -7.21
C ILE A 230 -13.17 -1.40 -7.82
N LYS A 231 -13.73 -0.25 -7.47
CA LYS A 231 -13.11 1.05 -7.71
C LYS A 231 -12.41 1.45 -6.41
N ASP A 232 -11.14 1.81 -6.51
CA ASP A 232 -10.42 2.47 -5.42
C ASP A 232 -9.95 3.87 -5.84
N GLU A 233 -10.03 4.80 -4.90
CA GLU A 233 -9.31 6.06 -4.91
C GLU A 233 -8.38 6.04 -3.70
N SER A 234 -7.09 6.31 -3.90
CA SER A 234 -6.11 6.28 -2.82
C SER A 234 -5.14 7.46 -2.88
N GLY A 235 -4.62 7.82 -1.70
CA GLY A 235 -3.58 8.81 -1.50
C GLY A 235 -2.58 8.29 -0.47
N THR A 236 -1.29 8.35 -0.75
CA THR A 236 -0.23 7.76 0.08
C THR A 236 0.93 8.73 0.24
N GLU A 237 1.40 8.91 1.46
CA GLU A 237 2.67 9.54 1.81
C GLU A 237 3.51 8.49 2.53
N ILE A 238 4.70 8.16 2.02
CA ILE A 238 5.61 7.19 2.64
C ILE A 238 7.01 7.78 2.80
N HIS A 239 7.61 7.51 3.96
CA HIS A 239 9.00 7.80 4.31
C HIS A 239 9.67 6.50 4.80
N LEU A 240 10.63 5.97 4.05
CA LEU A 240 11.54 4.91 4.50
C LEU A 240 12.88 5.53 4.89
N GLN A 241 13.45 5.11 6.00
CA GLN A 241 14.81 5.49 6.45
C GLN A 241 15.59 4.24 6.89
N ARG A 242 16.85 4.14 6.48
CA ARG A 242 17.78 3.05 6.84
C ARG A 242 19.15 3.60 7.21
N GLY A 243 19.76 3.06 8.28
CA GLY A 243 21.00 3.59 8.87
C GLY A 243 22.31 2.83 8.63
N SER A 244 22.29 1.63 8.04
CA SER A 244 23.48 0.79 7.84
C SER A 244 23.25 -0.34 6.82
N ASP A 245 24.35 -0.99 6.38
CA ASP A 245 24.36 -2.12 5.45
C ASP A 245 23.28 -3.18 5.78
N LEU A 246 22.52 -3.62 4.78
CA LEU A 246 21.47 -4.63 4.91
C LEU A 246 21.12 -5.29 3.56
N GLU A 247 21.07 -6.62 3.56
CA GLU A 247 20.36 -7.43 2.54
C GLU A 247 19.16 -8.11 3.23
N LYS A 248 17.93 -7.71 2.92
CA LYS A 248 16.71 -8.21 3.57
C LYS A 248 15.42 -7.94 2.79
N GLU A 249 14.52 -8.92 2.80
CA GLU A 249 13.10 -8.76 2.46
C GLU A 249 12.27 -8.51 3.73
N VAL A 250 11.40 -7.49 3.69
CA VAL A 250 10.56 -7.03 4.79
C VAL A 250 9.11 -7.02 4.35
N GLU A 251 8.23 -7.67 5.12
CA GLU A 251 6.78 -7.58 4.97
C GLU A 251 6.14 -7.54 6.36
N LYS A 252 5.23 -6.59 6.60
CA LYS A 252 4.49 -6.46 7.85
C LYS A 252 3.04 -6.09 7.59
N ASN A 253 2.15 -6.90 8.15
CA ASN A 253 0.73 -6.56 8.28
C ASN A 253 0.59 -5.51 9.40
N ILE A 254 0.33 -4.26 9.05
CA ILE A 254 0.12 -3.15 9.98
C ILE A 254 -1.34 -3.05 10.45
N TYR A 255 -2.26 -3.61 9.65
CA TYR A 255 -3.68 -3.58 9.94
C TYR A 255 -4.37 -4.82 9.38
N LYS A 256 -5.38 -5.33 10.10
CA LYS A 256 -6.28 -6.40 9.64
C LYS A 256 -7.61 -6.29 10.38
N LYS A 257 -8.72 -6.23 9.64
CA LYS A 257 -10.08 -6.19 10.20
C LYS A 257 -11.03 -6.98 9.32
N ILE A 258 -11.70 -7.96 9.93
CA ILE A 258 -12.89 -8.57 9.36
C ILE A 258 -14.03 -7.58 9.60
N LEU A 259 -14.66 -7.10 8.53
CA LEU A 259 -15.80 -6.20 8.61
C LEU A 259 -17.08 -6.99 8.93
N PRO A 260 -18.11 -6.37 9.53
CA PRO A 260 -19.40 -7.01 9.71
C PRO A 260 -19.96 -7.53 8.37
N ASN A 261 -20.44 -8.77 8.37
CA ASN A 261 -21.07 -9.34 7.19
C ASN A 261 -22.33 -8.54 6.82
N TYR A 262 -22.51 -8.34 5.52
CA TYR A 262 -23.65 -7.61 4.97
C TYR A 262 -24.63 -8.58 4.31
N GLU A 263 -25.92 -8.47 4.60
CA GLU A 263 -26.98 -9.30 4.00
C GLU A 263 -27.95 -8.41 3.21
N PHE A 264 -28.21 -8.76 1.96
CA PHE A 264 -29.29 -8.17 1.17
C PHE A 264 -30.27 -9.23 0.69
N ASN A 265 -31.54 -8.83 0.55
CA ASN A 265 -32.59 -9.72 0.09
C ASN A 265 -32.77 -9.66 -1.43
N VAL A 266 -32.91 -10.83 -2.07
CA VAL A 266 -33.29 -11.00 -3.47
C VAL A 266 -34.51 -11.91 -3.56
N ALA A 267 -35.68 -11.34 -3.77
CA ALA A 267 -36.95 -12.08 -3.92
C ALA A 267 -37.22 -13.11 -2.78
N GLY A 268 -36.87 -12.76 -1.54
CA GLY A 268 -37.00 -13.63 -0.36
C GLY A 268 -35.72 -14.39 0.00
N VAL A 269 -34.76 -14.53 -0.93
CA VAL A 269 -33.46 -15.19 -0.71
C VAL A 269 -32.47 -14.22 -0.05
N PRO A 270 -31.86 -14.56 1.10
CA PRO A 270 -30.80 -13.76 1.69
C PRO A 270 -29.46 -14.04 0.98
N VAL A 271 -28.76 -12.98 0.55
CA VAL A 271 -27.41 -13.06 -0.04
C VAL A 271 -26.43 -12.35 0.90
N VAL A 272 -25.39 -13.07 1.33
CA VAL A 272 -24.40 -12.56 2.30
C VAL A 272 -23.11 -12.18 1.58
N VAL A 273 -22.61 -10.97 1.84
CA VAL A 273 -21.29 -10.48 1.45
C VAL A 273 -20.41 -10.40 2.69
N THR A 274 -19.25 -11.06 2.64
CA THR A 274 -18.24 -11.04 3.71
C THR A 274 -17.04 -10.24 3.24
N ASN A 275 -16.51 -9.35 4.08
CA ASN A 275 -15.36 -8.51 3.72
C ASN A 275 -14.27 -8.55 4.79
N GLU A 276 -13.02 -8.65 4.35
CA GLU A 276 -11.84 -8.49 5.19
C GLU A 276 -10.93 -7.44 4.55
N ILE A 277 -10.47 -6.48 5.35
CA ILE A 277 -9.51 -5.45 4.93
C ILE A 277 -8.21 -5.59 5.71
N GLY A 278 -7.09 -5.35 5.05
CA GLY A 278 -5.75 -5.37 5.65
C GLY A 278 -4.87 -4.26 5.08
N GLY A 279 -3.92 -3.80 5.88
CA GLY A 279 -2.85 -2.91 5.45
C GLY A 279 -1.53 -3.63 5.56
N VAL A 280 -0.76 -3.67 4.48
CA VAL A 280 0.56 -4.30 4.43
C VAL A 280 1.57 -3.25 4.01
N VAL A 281 2.68 -3.15 4.76
CA VAL A 281 3.87 -2.40 4.36
C VAL A 281 5.02 -3.37 4.17
N GLY A 282 5.95 -3.04 3.29
CA GLY A 282 7.08 -3.91 3.00
C GLY A 282 8.18 -3.21 2.21
N GLY A 283 9.15 -4.01 1.79
CA GLY A 283 10.28 -3.56 1.02
C GLY A 283 11.32 -4.66 0.83
N ASN A 284 12.10 -4.55 -0.23
CA ASN A 284 13.32 -5.33 -0.42
C ASN A 284 14.50 -4.35 -0.38
N ILE A 285 15.44 -4.60 0.52
CA ILE A 285 16.56 -3.71 0.81
C ILE A 285 17.83 -4.51 0.60
N ASP A 286 18.64 -4.13 -0.37
CA ASP A 286 19.96 -4.68 -0.68
C ASP A 286 20.89 -3.48 -0.86
N ILE A 287 21.33 -2.90 0.25
CA ILE A 287 22.16 -1.69 0.25
C ILE A 287 23.37 -1.81 1.18
N GLU A 288 24.49 -1.26 0.73
CA GLU A 288 25.61 -0.81 1.56
C GLU A 288 25.40 0.69 1.87
N GLY A 289 25.45 1.06 3.14
CA GLY A 289 25.26 2.44 3.62
C GLY A 289 23.84 2.78 4.12
N ALA A 290 23.42 4.02 3.93
CA ALA A 290 22.23 4.63 4.52
C ALA A 290 21.46 5.49 3.52
N ILE A 291 20.14 5.30 3.45
CA ILE A 291 19.25 6.00 2.51
C ILE A 291 17.90 6.33 3.16
N GLY A 292 17.40 7.53 2.88
CA GLY A 292 16.01 7.93 3.04
C GLY A 292 15.31 7.96 1.68
N ILE A 293 14.09 7.43 1.62
CA ILE A 293 13.22 7.45 0.45
C ILE A 293 11.91 8.09 0.89
N SER A 294 11.43 9.09 0.18
CA SER A 294 10.09 9.64 0.40
C SER A 294 9.33 9.79 -0.90
N TYR A 295 8.03 9.50 -0.89
CA TYR A 295 7.16 9.77 -2.03
C TYR A 295 5.71 10.02 -1.61
N GLU A 296 5.06 10.89 -2.38
CA GLU A 296 3.62 11.07 -2.36
C GLU A 296 3.02 10.55 -3.67
N SER A 297 1.89 9.85 -3.58
CA SER A 297 1.17 9.36 -4.76
C SER A 297 -0.34 9.39 -4.55
N THR A 298 -1.09 9.55 -5.64
CA THR A 298 -2.53 9.39 -5.69
C THR A 298 -2.92 8.49 -6.85
N SER A 299 -3.99 7.73 -6.69
CA SER A 299 -4.49 6.86 -7.76
C SER A 299 -6.01 6.71 -7.76
N GLU A 300 -6.55 6.49 -8.96
CA GLU A 300 -7.95 6.10 -9.20
C GLU A 300 -7.91 4.85 -10.09
N ASN A 301 -8.30 3.71 -9.56
CA ASN A 301 -8.22 2.42 -10.26
C ASN A 301 -9.57 1.70 -10.28
N ILE A 302 -9.70 0.78 -11.24
CA ILE A 302 -10.81 -0.18 -11.33
C ILE A 302 -10.18 -1.56 -11.54
N HIS A 303 -10.44 -2.45 -10.59
CA HIS A 303 -9.96 -3.83 -10.58
C HIS A 303 -11.12 -4.80 -10.44
N GLY A 304 -11.12 -5.89 -11.20
CA GLY A 304 -12.17 -6.89 -11.06
C GLY A 304 -12.06 -8.05 -12.02
N PHE A 305 -13.14 -8.83 -12.09
CA PHE A 305 -13.29 -9.89 -13.07
C PHE A 305 -14.75 -10.07 -13.49
N MET A 306 -14.94 -10.75 -14.62
CA MET A 306 -16.23 -11.24 -15.10
C MET A 306 -16.11 -12.70 -15.53
N TYR A 307 -16.86 -13.59 -14.88
CA TYR A 307 -17.01 -15.00 -15.24
C TYR A 307 -18.23 -15.21 -16.15
N ASP A 308 -18.13 -16.08 -17.16
CA ASP A 308 -19.25 -16.55 -17.99
C ASP A 308 -19.23 -18.08 -18.11
N SER A 309 -20.19 -18.76 -17.47
CA SER A 309 -20.24 -20.22 -17.37
C SER A 309 -20.43 -20.98 -18.67
N ARG A 310 -20.90 -20.29 -19.71
CA ARG A 310 -21.15 -20.86 -21.05
C ARG A 310 -19.84 -21.05 -21.80
N THR A 311 -18.86 -20.21 -21.49
CA THR A 311 -17.48 -20.29 -22.03
C THR A 311 -16.49 -20.87 -21.02
N ASN A 312 -16.87 -20.91 -19.74
CA ASN A 312 -16.01 -21.21 -18.59
C ASN A 312 -14.74 -20.33 -18.56
N LYS A 313 -14.89 -19.06 -18.90
CA LYS A 313 -13.82 -18.06 -18.90
C LYS A 313 -14.04 -17.02 -17.81
N VAL A 314 -12.93 -16.51 -17.31
CA VAL A 314 -12.85 -15.32 -16.47
C VAL A 314 -12.11 -14.26 -17.29
N GLU A 315 -12.69 -13.08 -17.43
CA GLU A 315 -12.10 -11.92 -18.08
C GLU A 315 -11.74 -10.88 -17.02
N GLU A 316 -10.49 -10.42 -17.00
CA GLU A 316 -10.00 -9.38 -16.08
C GLU A 316 -10.60 -8.02 -16.41
N ILE A 317 -10.94 -7.25 -15.37
CA ILE A 317 -11.31 -5.84 -15.46
C ILE A 317 -10.15 -5.04 -14.89
N LYS A 318 -9.56 -4.15 -15.70
CA LYS A 318 -8.45 -3.29 -15.27
C LYS A 318 -8.42 -1.95 -16.00
N GLU A 319 -8.67 -0.87 -15.26
CA GLU A 319 -8.39 0.52 -15.64
C GLU A 319 -7.62 1.18 -14.49
N ASN A 320 -6.64 2.04 -14.79
CA ASN A 320 -5.81 2.65 -13.76
C ASN A 320 -5.39 4.06 -14.17
N LYS A 321 -5.42 4.99 -13.22
CA LYS A 321 -4.94 6.37 -13.35
C LYS A 321 -4.08 6.67 -12.13
N TYR A 322 -2.83 7.04 -12.38
CA TYR A 322 -1.85 7.32 -11.33
C TYR A 322 -1.33 8.75 -11.49
N GLN A 323 -1.11 9.43 -10.37
CA GLN A 323 -0.44 10.73 -10.30
C GLN A 323 0.52 10.74 -9.10
N SER A 324 1.66 11.41 -9.26
CA SER A 324 2.65 11.60 -8.20
C SER A 324 3.54 12.77 -8.58
N ASP A 325 3.90 13.58 -7.58
CA ASP A 325 4.86 14.67 -7.75
C ASP A 325 6.31 14.14 -7.83
N GLY A 326 6.53 12.90 -7.40
CA GLY A 326 7.73 12.10 -7.62
C GLY A 326 8.26 11.43 -6.37
N LEU A 327 9.39 10.74 -6.53
CA LEU A 327 10.18 10.17 -5.45
C LEU A 327 11.35 11.10 -5.13
N GLU A 328 11.42 11.54 -3.87
CA GLU A 328 12.55 12.22 -3.27
C GLU A 328 13.42 11.20 -2.51
N TRP A 329 14.69 11.55 -2.33
CA TRP A 329 15.64 10.73 -1.60
C TRP A 329 16.60 11.62 -0.81
N ASP A 330 17.05 11.12 0.33
CA ASP A 330 18.23 11.60 1.05
C ASP A 330 19.21 10.44 1.25
N THR A 331 20.51 10.74 1.38
CA THR A 331 21.53 9.72 1.65
C THR A 331 22.71 10.34 2.39
N MET A 332 23.51 9.51 3.05
CA MET A 332 24.87 9.90 3.44
C MET A 332 25.88 9.24 2.50
N GLN A 333 25.67 7.95 2.24
CA GLN A 333 26.33 7.12 1.24
C GLN A 333 25.43 5.90 1.00
N VAL A 334 25.22 5.50 -0.25
CA VAL A 334 24.44 4.32 -0.64
C VAL A 334 25.06 3.65 -1.86
N SER A 335 25.06 2.31 -1.87
CA SER A 335 25.34 1.47 -3.03
C SER A 335 24.37 0.28 -2.99
N GLY A 336 23.60 0.06 -4.06
CA GLY A 336 22.66 -1.07 -4.17
C GLY A 336 21.24 -0.65 -4.55
N SER A 337 20.24 -1.42 -4.11
CA SER A 337 18.82 -1.19 -4.40
C SER A 337 17.94 -1.29 -3.16
N SER A 338 16.91 -0.46 -3.09
CA SER A 338 15.93 -0.47 -2.00
C SER A 338 14.53 -0.18 -2.54
N THR A 339 13.53 -0.87 -2.01
CA THR A 339 12.12 -0.66 -2.34
C THR A 339 11.30 -0.43 -1.07
N ALA A 340 10.30 0.45 -1.16
CA ALA A 340 9.38 0.78 -0.09
C ALA A 340 7.94 0.69 -0.62
N GLU A 341 7.14 -0.22 -0.08
CA GLU A 341 5.79 -0.49 -0.57
C GLU A 341 4.72 -0.41 0.52
N ILE A 342 3.53 0.01 0.10
CA ILE A 342 2.28 -0.14 0.86
C ILE A 342 1.21 -0.73 -0.05
N SER A 343 0.37 -1.59 0.51
CA SER A 343 -0.87 -2.02 -0.15
C SER A 343 -2.04 -2.18 0.81
N LEU A 344 -3.22 -1.80 0.31
CA LEU A 344 -4.50 -2.23 0.85
C LEU A 344 -4.80 -3.63 0.32
N HIS A 345 -5.08 -4.55 1.24
CA HIS A 345 -5.58 -5.88 0.97
C HIS A 345 -7.08 -5.90 1.23
N LEU A 346 -7.87 -6.42 0.29
CA LEU A 346 -9.33 -6.52 0.38
C LEU A 346 -9.79 -7.87 -0.15
N ILE A 347 -10.42 -8.65 0.73
CA ILE A 347 -11.05 -9.93 0.39
C ILE A 347 -12.57 -9.74 0.48
N THR A 348 -13.26 -9.88 -0.64
CA THR A 348 -14.73 -9.79 -0.73
C THR A 348 -15.29 -11.08 -1.31
N LYS A 349 -16.17 -11.75 -0.57
CA LYS A 349 -16.77 -13.04 -0.98
C LYS A 349 -18.27 -13.07 -0.76
N LEU A 350 -18.98 -13.75 -1.66
CA LEU A 350 -20.34 -14.22 -1.40
C LEU A 350 -20.31 -15.47 -0.52
N TYR A 351 -21.12 -15.45 0.55
CA TYR A 351 -21.23 -16.49 1.57
C TYR A 351 -19.88 -16.97 2.15
N GLY A 352 -18.89 -16.08 2.26
CA GLY A 352 -17.52 -16.41 2.67
C GLY A 352 -16.77 -17.38 1.74
N SER A 353 -17.33 -17.67 0.55
CA SER A 353 -17.02 -18.89 -0.20
C SER A 353 -16.46 -18.64 -1.60
N THR A 354 -17.02 -17.71 -2.38
CA THR A 354 -16.55 -17.35 -3.73
C THR A 354 -16.49 -15.84 -3.90
N GLY A 355 -15.41 -15.30 -4.46
CA GLY A 355 -15.29 -13.87 -4.74
C GLY A 355 -13.88 -13.44 -5.16
N MET A 356 -13.45 -12.26 -4.73
CA MET A 356 -12.13 -11.72 -5.04
C MET A 356 -11.28 -11.55 -3.78
N ASP A 357 -10.01 -11.87 -3.91
CA ASP A 357 -8.92 -11.44 -3.05
C ASP A 357 -8.10 -10.44 -3.90
N LEU A 358 -7.94 -9.21 -3.43
CA LEU A 358 -7.29 -8.11 -4.16
C LEU A 358 -6.29 -7.41 -3.25
N SER A 359 -5.06 -7.19 -3.73
CA SER A 359 -4.10 -6.29 -3.11
C SER A 359 -3.75 -5.17 -4.08
N VAL A 360 -4.02 -3.92 -3.70
CA VAL A 360 -3.74 -2.71 -4.48
C VAL A 360 -2.85 -1.77 -3.68
N GLY A 361 -1.88 -1.15 -4.34
CA GLY A 361 -0.90 -0.33 -3.66
C GLY A 361 0.14 0.28 -4.58
N VAL A 362 1.22 0.75 -3.99
CA VAL A 362 2.32 1.44 -4.66
C VAL A 362 3.66 1.01 -4.08
N SER A 363 4.69 0.99 -4.92
CA SER A 363 6.10 0.82 -4.54
C SER A 363 6.90 2.02 -5.02
N GLY A 364 7.76 2.54 -4.16
CA GLY A 364 8.88 3.40 -4.53
C GLY A 364 10.13 2.54 -4.61
N ASP A 365 10.90 2.67 -5.68
CA ASP A 365 12.12 1.89 -5.94
C ASP A 365 13.28 2.88 -6.18
N VAL A 366 14.44 2.61 -5.57
CA VAL A 366 15.72 3.28 -5.83
C VAL A 366 16.80 2.25 -6.09
N ASN A 367 17.67 2.51 -7.06
CA ASN A 367 18.79 1.64 -7.41
C ASN A 367 19.98 2.44 -7.95
N GLY A 368 21.18 2.22 -7.41
CA GLY A 368 22.42 2.80 -7.88
C GLY A 368 23.39 3.14 -6.75
N GLU A 369 24.22 4.14 -6.99
CA GLU A 369 25.30 4.55 -6.09
C GLU A 369 25.24 6.07 -5.88
N ALA A 370 25.31 6.54 -4.63
CA ALA A 370 25.44 7.96 -4.32
C ALA A 370 26.26 8.16 -3.03
N LYS A 371 27.09 9.20 -3.00
CA LYS A 371 27.97 9.53 -1.87
C LYS A 371 28.16 11.03 -1.78
N LEU A 372 28.29 11.58 -0.57
CA LEU A 372 28.65 12.99 -0.39
C LEU A 372 29.99 13.26 -1.09
N SER A 373 30.02 14.21 -2.03
CA SER A 373 31.22 14.51 -2.82
C SER A 373 32.05 15.61 -2.18
N ALA A 374 33.37 15.50 -2.32
CA ALA A 374 34.29 16.60 -2.03
C ALA A 374 34.61 17.45 -3.28
N ASN A 375 33.95 17.20 -4.42
CA ASN A 375 34.12 18.02 -5.63
C ASN A 375 33.40 19.38 -5.45
N PRO A 376 34.11 20.53 -5.45
CA PRO A 376 33.49 21.84 -5.28
C PRO A 376 32.59 22.27 -6.45
N GLU A 377 32.64 21.59 -7.59
CA GLU A 377 31.69 21.79 -8.71
C GLU A 377 30.33 21.12 -8.46
N LEU A 378 30.25 20.17 -7.51
CA LEU A 378 29.01 19.49 -7.14
C LEU A 378 28.41 20.09 -5.86
N VAL A 379 27.10 20.40 -5.93
CA VAL A 379 26.34 20.85 -4.75
C VAL A 379 25.77 19.63 -4.03
N GLY A 380 26.62 18.95 -3.25
CA GLY A 380 26.24 17.81 -2.40
C GLY A 380 26.84 16.49 -2.84
N TYR A 381 26.13 15.73 -3.69
CA TYR A 381 26.41 14.31 -3.92
C TYR A 381 27.03 14.02 -5.28
N ALA A 382 27.94 13.04 -5.30
CA ALA A 382 28.39 12.34 -6.50
C ALA A 382 27.61 11.03 -6.63
N GLY A 383 27.35 10.59 -7.87
CA GLY A 383 26.74 9.30 -8.13
C GLY A 383 25.69 9.29 -9.24
N LYS A 384 24.94 8.19 -9.29
CA LYS A 384 23.84 7.96 -10.21
C LYS A 384 22.80 7.04 -9.56
N LEU A 385 21.55 7.49 -9.53
CA LEU A 385 20.41 6.76 -8.97
C LEU A 385 19.30 6.67 -10.03
N ALA A 386 18.80 5.46 -10.27
CA ALA A 386 17.52 5.23 -10.92
C ALA A 386 16.43 5.21 -9.85
N LEU A 387 15.40 6.02 -10.05
CA LEU A 387 14.27 6.21 -9.15
C LEU A 387 12.99 5.87 -9.91
N SER A 388 12.05 5.15 -9.30
CA SER A 388 10.73 4.93 -9.91
C SER A 388 9.64 4.78 -8.86
N ILE A 389 8.40 5.08 -9.25
CA ILE A 389 7.21 4.73 -8.48
C ILE A 389 6.30 3.88 -9.38
N ALA A 390 5.98 2.68 -8.91
CA ALA A 390 5.20 1.69 -9.63
C ALA A 390 3.94 1.29 -8.85
N PRO A 391 2.88 0.88 -9.56
CA PRO A 391 1.69 0.35 -8.91
C PRO A 391 1.86 -1.14 -8.60
N LYS A 392 1.47 -1.53 -7.39
CA LYS A 392 1.37 -2.92 -6.93
C LYS A 392 -0.08 -3.37 -7.08
N VAL A 393 -0.31 -4.41 -7.88
CA VAL A 393 -1.63 -5.05 -8.01
C VAL A 393 -1.43 -6.57 -8.10
N ASP A 394 -1.88 -7.29 -7.08
CA ASP A 394 -2.13 -8.73 -7.12
C ASP A 394 -3.64 -8.95 -6.94
N GLY A 395 -4.16 -10.03 -7.49
CA GLY A 395 -5.53 -10.43 -7.22
C GLY A 395 -5.80 -11.85 -7.67
N THR A 396 -6.68 -12.53 -6.95
CA THR A 396 -7.07 -13.92 -7.15
C THR A 396 -8.59 -14.03 -7.06
N LEU A 397 -9.20 -14.70 -8.04
CA LEU A 397 -10.55 -15.21 -7.91
C LEU A 397 -10.47 -16.40 -6.95
N VAL A 398 -11.04 -16.25 -5.76
CA VAL A 398 -10.99 -17.23 -4.67
C VAL A 398 -12.26 -18.06 -4.63
N VAL A 399 -12.11 -19.38 -4.54
CA VAL A 399 -13.24 -20.35 -4.57
C VAL A 399 -13.02 -21.45 -3.54
N SER A 400 -13.36 -21.17 -2.28
CA SER A 400 -13.29 -22.16 -1.19
C SER A 400 -14.45 -23.16 -1.24
N VAL A 401 -15.64 -22.69 -1.63
CA VAL A 401 -16.81 -23.51 -1.98
C VAL A 401 -17.44 -22.85 -3.22
N PRO A 402 -17.71 -23.60 -4.31
CA PRO A 402 -18.30 -23.02 -5.52
C PRO A 402 -19.78 -22.71 -5.28
N VAL A 403 -20.08 -21.47 -4.89
CA VAL A 403 -21.48 -20.99 -4.71
C VAL A 403 -22.05 -20.34 -5.97
N ILE A 404 -21.23 -20.14 -7.01
CA ILE A 404 -21.61 -19.52 -8.29
C ILE A 404 -21.91 -20.58 -9.36
N ASP A 405 -20.92 -21.43 -9.66
CA ASP A 405 -20.94 -22.53 -10.61
C ASP A 405 -19.94 -23.59 -10.15
N GLU A 406 -20.30 -24.87 -10.22
CA GLU A 406 -19.46 -26.01 -9.86
C GLU A 406 -18.15 -26.09 -10.67
N LYS A 407 -18.12 -25.47 -11.87
CA LYS A 407 -16.93 -25.40 -12.73
C LYS A 407 -15.99 -24.24 -12.40
N LEU A 408 -16.44 -23.27 -11.60
CA LEU A 408 -15.63 -22.12 -11.23
C LEU A 408 -14.54 -22.59 -10.26
N ILE A 409 -13.30 -22.29 -10.60
CA ILE A 409 -12.12 -22.67 -9.80
C ILE A 409 -11.30 -21.44 -9.46
N GLU A 410 -10.57 -21.55 -8.35
CA GLU A 410 -9.60 -20.55 -7.92
C GLU A 410 -8.51 -20.35 -8.98
N GLN A 411 -8.24 -19.09 -9.31
CA GLN A 411 -7.21 -18.73 -10.30
C GLN A 411 -6.73 -17.28 -10.09
N PRO A 412 -5.45 -16.97 -10.38
CA PRO A 412 -4.96 -15.60 -10.35
C PRO A 412 -5.66 -14.75 -11.42
N LEU A 413 -5.90 -13.49 -11.07
CA LEU A 413 -6.40 -12.45 -11.97
C LEU A 413 -5.24 -11.57 -12.42
N PHE A 414 -4.53 -10.92 -11.50
CA PHE A 414 -3.49 -9.94 -11.84
C PHE A 414 -2.09 -10.45 -11.50
N ARG A 415 -1.32 -10.85 -12.53
CA ARG A 415 0.10 -11.22 -12.39
C ARG A 415 0.97 -10.58 -13.46
N VAL A 416 1.15 -9.26 -13.35
CA VAL A 416 2.04 -8.48 -14.22
C VAL A 416 2.79 -7.48 -13.35
N LYS A 417 4.14 -7.47 -13.39
CA LYS A 417 4.92 -6.34 -12.88
C LYS A 417 4.55 -5.12 -13.72
N LEU A 418 3.76 -4.22 -13.14
CA LEU A 418 3.25 -3.06 -13.85
C LEU A 418 4.39 -2.10 -14.15
N LYS A 419 4.25 -1.34 -15.23
CA LYS A 419 5.22 -0.30 -15.54
C LYS A 419 5.12 0.79 -14.48
N PRO A 420 6.25 1.37 -14.03
CA PRO A 420 6.21 2.59 -13.26
C PRO A 420 5.40 3.67 -13.95
N PHE A 421 4.63 4.43 -13.17
CA PHE A 421 3.93 5.62 -13.66
C PHE A 421 4.79 6.87 -13.53
N TRP A 422 5.85 6.81 -12.71
CA TRP A 422 6.88 7.83 -12.60
C TRP A 422 8.26 7.15 -12.61
N GLU A 423 9.20 7.72 -13.37
CA GLU A 423 10.61 7.28 -13.43
C GLU A 423 11.51 8.53 -13.54
N LYS A 424 12.66 8.51 -12.87
CA LYS A 424 13.68 9.55 -12.96
C LYS A 424 15.07 8.95 -12.77
N THR A 425 16.01 9.31 -13.63
CA THR A 425 17.43 9.05 -13.37
C THR A 425 18.06 10.34 -12.86
N TRP A 426 18.60 10.30 -11.64
CA TRP A 426 19.53 11.30 -11.13
C TRP A 426 20.97 10.88 -11.47
N GLU A 427 21.81 11.84 -11.82
CA GLU A 427 23.23 11.66 -12.15
C GLU A 427 23.94 12.98 -11.81
N SER A 428 24.99 12.92 -11.01
CA SER A 428 25.67 14.12 -10.49
C SER A 428 26.41 14.90 -11.58
N SER A 429 27.08 14.18 -12.49
CA SER A 429 27.81 14.72 -13.64
C SER A 429 27.99 13.66 -14.72
N GLN A 430 28.50 14.03 -15.90
CA GLN A 430 28.88 13.04 -16.93
C GLN A 430 30.02 12.10 -16.49
N ASN A 431 30.82 12.53 -15.51
CA ASN A 431 31.95 11.80 -14.95
C ASN A 431 31.68 11.36 -13.50
N TRP A 432 30.43 11.14 -13.10
CA TRP A 432 30.04 10.85 -11.70
C TRP A 432 30.86 9.74 -11.01
N LYS A 433 31.41 8.79 -11.77
CA LYS A 433 32.32 7.76 -11.25
C LYS A 433 33.66 8.31 -10.76
N GLU A 434 34.20 9.32 -11.43
CA GLU A 434 35.38 10.05 -10.99
C GLU A 434 35.03 10.94 -9.78
N ASP A 435 33.81 11.50 -9.74
CA ASP A 435 33.33 12.32 -8.62
C ASP A 435 33.09 11.54 -7.31
N LEU A 436 32.77 10.24 -7.39
CA LEU A 436 32.61 9.34 -6.23
C LEU A 436 33.96 9.08 -5.51
N GLU A 437 35.05 9.07 -6.30
CA GLU A 437 36.43 8.91 -5.85
C GLU A 437 37.12 10.27 -5.59
N TRP A 438 36.41 11.39 -5.79
CA TRP A 438 36.99 12.72 -5.66
C TRP A 438 37.29 13.06 -4.19
N THR A 439 38.57 13.33 -3.93
CA THR A 439 39.04 13.93 -2.68
C THR A 439 39.37 15.40 -2.92
N GLY A 440 38.92 16.29 -2.02
CA GLY A 440 38.76 17.73 -2.25
C GLY A 440 40.03 18.54 -2.59
N THR A 441 41.19 17.90 -2.59
CA THR A 441 42.52 18.46 -2.85
C THR A 441 43.04 18.19 -4.27
N GLY A 442 42.39 17.33 -5.05
CA GLY A 442 42.94 16.85 -6.35
C GLY A 442 44.17 15.95 -6.23
N GLU A 443 44.67 15.74 -5.02
CA GLU A 443 45.69 14.79 -4.60
C GLU A 443 45.18 14.03 -3.37
N GLN A 444 45.51 12.74 -3.25
CA GLN A 444 44.90 11.79 -2.32
C GLN A 444 45.10 12.18 -0.84
N GLY A 445 44.09 12.81 -0.23
CA GLY A 445 43.96 13.00 1.22
C GLY A 445 43.31 11.78 1.91
N VAL A 446 43.36 11.73 3.24
CA VAL A 446 42.78 10.63 4.04
C VAL A 446 41.53 11.10 4.77
N THR A 447 40.40 10.42 4.58
CA THR A 447 39.19 10.63 5.40
C THR A 447 39.38 9.98 6.77
N TYR A 448 39.19 10.76 7.83
CA TYR A 448 39.13 10.25 9.20
C TYR A 448 37.68 9.91 9.55
N ILE A 449 37.48 8.74 10.15
CA ILE A 449 36.19 8.23 10.64
C ILE A 449 36.33 8.01 12.15
N THR A 450 35.41 8.53 12.95
CA THR A 450 35.46 8.40 14.42
C THR A 450 35.34 6.96 14.88
N ARG A 451 36.17 6.58 15.85
CA ARG A 451 36.47 5.19 16.22
C ARG A 451 35.87 4.76 17.56
N TYR A 452 35.18 5.64 18.28
CA TYR A 452 34.56 5.31 19.57
C TYR A 452 33.63 4.08 19.51
N GLY A 453 32.75 3.99 18.50
CA GLY A 453 31.84 2.86 18.33
C GLY A 453 32.56 1.56 17.97
N GLU A 454 33.56 1.63 17.08
CA GLU A 454 34.45 0.52 16.70
C GLU A 454 35.18 -0.06 17.92
N ILE A 455 35.86 0.80 18.68
CA ILE A 455 36.73 0.41 19.79
C ILE A 455 35.95 -0.12 21.00
N ASN A 456 34.77 0.45 21.28
CA ASN A 456 33.95 0.02 22.41
C ASN A 456 32.89 -1.04 22.06
N MET A 457 32.75 -1.40 20.78
CA MET A 457 31.70 -2.30 20.26
C MET A 457 30.28 -1.84 20.65
N VAL A 458 30.02 -0.53 20.50
CA VAL A 458 28.71 0.09 20.80
C VAL A 458 28.16 0.79 19.56
N SER A 459 26.85 0.71 19.36
CA SER A 459 26.17 1.51 18.35
C SER A 459 26.10 2.97 18.80
N CYS A 460 26.68 3.87 18.01
CA CYS A 460 26.68 5.31 18.24
C CYS A 460 26.77 6.07 16.92
N PRO A 461 26.42 7.37 16.88
CA PRO A 461 26.71 8.22 15.73
C PRO A 461 28.19 8.17 15.35
N VAL A 462 28.45 7.97 14.05
CA VAL A 462 29.79 8.03 13.46
C VAL A 462 29.93 9.37 12.74
N PHE A 463 31.02 10.08 13.02
CA PHE A 463 31.38 11.32 12.36
C PHE A 463 32.57 11.07 11.43
N GLN A 464 32.64 11.82 10.34
CA GLN A 464 33.77 11.81 9.43
C GLN A 464 34.17 13.22 9.02
N PHE A 465 35.48 13.42 8.83
CA PHE A 465 36.05 14.66 8.30
C PHE A 465 37.31 14.34 7.50
N ASN A 466 37.58 15.14 6.48
CA ASN A 466 38.74 14.95 5.62
C ASN A 466 39.98 15.58 6.26
N VAL A 467 41.09 14.83 6.32
CA VAL A 467 42.40 15.35 6.69
C VAL A 467 43.11 15.78 5.39
N PRO A 468 43.43 17.07 5.20
CA PRO A 468 44.13 17.53 4.00
C PRO A 468 45.54 16.93 3.89
N THR A 469 46.06 16.78 2.68
CA THR A 469 47.32 16.05 2.41
C THR A 469 48.57 16.62 3.10
N GLU A 470 48.61 17.94 3.35
CA GLU A 470 49.68 18.61 4.11
C GLU A 470 49.42 18.68 5.63
N TRP A 471 48.44 17.92 6.13
CA TRP A 471 48.07 17.88 7.54
C TRP A 471 48.22 16.46 8.08
N GLU A 472 48.69 16.36 9.32
CA GLU A 472 48.81 15.09 10.04
C GLU A 472 47.82 15.02 11.22
N ILE A 473 47.43 13.80 11.59
CA ILE A 473 46.72 13.55 12.85
C ILE A 473 47.78 13.58 13.96
N GLU A 474 47.89 14.72 14.63
CA GLU A 474 48.84 14.94 15.73
C GLU A 474 48.49 14.08 16.95
N THR A 475 47.19 13.95 17.26
CA THR A 475 46.71 13.09 18.35
C THR A 475 45.34 12.47 18.03
N GLU A 476 45.23 11.16 18.24
CA GLU A 476 43.96 10.42 18.36
C GLU A 476 43.83 9.94 19.82
N GLN A 477 42.70 10.24 20.47
CA GLN A 477 42.40 9.81 21.83
C GLN A 477 40.95 9.34 21.92
N VAL A 478 40.75 8.05 22.15
CA VAL A 478 39.43 7.45 22.40
C VAL A 478 39.37 7.00 23.87
N ASN A 479 38.22 7.19 24.53
CA ASN A 479 37.99 6.91 25.95
C ASN A 479 38.86 7.73 26.93
N ASN A 480 38.94 9.05 26.78
CA ASN A 480 39.68 9.93 27.69
C ASN A 480 38.76 10.57 28.77
N GLY A 481 38.27 9.73 29.68
CA GLY A 481 37.46 10.17 30.82
C GLY A 481 36.06 10.62 30.40
N ILE A 482 35.78 11.93 30.48
CA ILE A 482 34.49 12.53 30.06
C ILE A 482 34.42 12.82 28.54
N VAL A 483 35.52 12.55 27.83
CA VAL A 483 35.67 12.71 26.38
C VAL A 483 35.68 11.32 25.77
N ASP A 484 34.68 11.03 24.94
CA ASP A 484 34.57 9.77 24.21
C ASP A 484 35.63 9.69 23.11
N GLU A 485 35.83 10.80 22.38
CA GLU A 485 36.83 10.88 21.32
C GLU A 485 37.35 12.32 21.16
N ASN A 486 38.67 12.47 21.07
CA ASN A 486 39.34 13.70 20.67
C ASN A 486 40.36 13.40 19.57
N VAL A 487 40.29 14.19 18.50
CA VAL A 487 41.23 14.10 17.37
C VAL A 487 41.75 15.49 17.08
N VAL A 488 43.06 15.63 16.94
CA VAL A 488 43.71 16.88 16.57
C VAL A 488 44.45 16.66 15.26
N ILE A 489 44.11 17.44 14.26
CA ILE A 489 44.87 17.56 13.03
C ILE A 489 45.67 18.86 13.04
N SER A 490 46.88 18.85 12.49
CA SER A 490 47.73 20.03 12.40
C SER A 490 48.56 20.04 11.11
N ASN A 491 49.16 21.21 10.80
CA ASN A 491 50.04 21.37 9.66
C ASN A 491 51.36 22.07 10.05
N ASP A 492 52.34 22.03 9.15
CA ASP A 492 53.66 22.65 9.31
C ASP A 492 53.62 24.17 9.58
N ASN A 493 52.50 24.84 9.26
CA ASN A 493 52.29 26.26 9.56
C ASN A 493 51.87 26.53 11.03
N GLY A 494 51.70 25.48 11.85
CA GLY A 494 51.30 25.58 13.25
C GLY A 494 49.82 25.89 13.47
N ILE A 495 48.97 25.62 12.46
CA ILE A 495 47.51 25.63 12.61
C ILE A 495 47.09 24.27 13.16
N LYS A 496 46.16 24.25 14.11
CA LYS A 496 45.57 23.02 14.63
C LYS A 496 44.05 23.10 14.60
N VAL A 497 43.39 22.02 14.20
CA VAL A 497 41.94 21.84 14.32
C VAL A 497 41.69 20.63 15.19
N SER A 498 40.84 20.80 16.22
CA SER A 498 40.55 19.77 17.21
C SER A 498 39.06 19.43 17.20
N TYR A 499 38.75 18.17 16.90
CA TYR A 499 37.43 17.57 17.10
C TYR A 499 37.32 17.01 18.52
N TRP A 500 36.17 17.19 19.16
CA TRP A 500 35.86 16.68 20.49
C TRP A 500 34.44 16.08 20.51
N SER A 501 34.31 14.88 21.05
CA SER A 501 33.07 14.16 21.37
C SER A 501 33.02 13.91 22.88
N CYS A 502 31.96 14.35 23.55
CA CYS A 502 31.90 14.36 25.02
C CYS A 502 30.64 13.67 25.58
N GLN A 503 30.82 12.89 26.65
CA GLN A 503 29.78 12.08 27.31
C GLN A 503 28.63 12.90 27.88
N SER A 504 28.82 14.20 28.08
CA SER A 504 27.86 15.09 28.72
C SER A 504 27.75 16.40 27.96
N LYS A 505 26.55 16.98 27.97
CA LYS A 505 26.25 18.26 27.31
C LYS A 505 27.17 19.36 27.84
N LEU A 506 27.86 20.06 26.93
CA LEU A 506 28.93 21.00 27.20
C LEU A 506 28.41 22.40 27.59
N GLY A 507 27.47 22.46 28.52
CA GLY A 507 27.00 23.68 29.16
C GLY A 507 25.50 23.73 29.43
N GLY A 508 25.11 24.61 30.36
CA GLY A 508 23.72 24.93 30.63
C GLY A 508 23.33 26.31 30.07
N GLY A 509 22.81 26.35 28.84
CA GLY A 509 21.94 27.42 28.32
C GLY A 509 22.43 28.89 28.32
N SER A 510 23.69 29.20 28.65
CA SER A 510 24.15 30.59 28.77
C SER A 510 24.90 31.08 27.53
N GLN A 511 24.25 31.87 26.68
CA GLN A 511 24.90 32.54 25.56
C GLN A 511 25.71 33.75 26.06
N ARG A 512 27.05 33.68 25.95
CA ARG A 512 27.95 34.82 26.21
C ARG A 512 28.60 35.28 24.91
N ILE A 513 28.01 36.29 24.27
CA ILE A 513 28.59 36.91 23.07
C ILE A 513 29.79 37.78 23.48
N VAL A 514 31.00 37.30 23.18
CA VAL A 514 32.23 38.11 23.29
C VAL A 514 32.51 38.73 21.92
N LYS A 515 32.49 40.06 21.84
CA LYS A 515 32.78 40.77 20.58
C LYS A 515 34.30 40.80 20.32
N ALA A 516 34.80 39.79 19.62
CA ALA A 516 36.16 39.75 19.10
C ALA A 516 36.23 40.41 17.70
N ASN A 517 37.23 41.26 17.48
CA ASN A 517 37.56 41.74 16.12
C ASN A 517 38.42 40.68 15.43
N ILE A 518 37.79 39.81 14.65
CA ILE A 518 38.48 38.79 13.85
C ILE A 518 38.91 39.43 12.53
N THR A 519 40.21 39.55 12.29
CA THR A 519 40.77 39.83 10.97
C THR A 519 41.06 38.52 10.26
N LYS A 520 40.54 38.34 9.03
CA LYS A 520 40.81 37.18 8.17
C LYS A 520 42.32 36.98 8.00
N VAL A 521 42.83 35.78 8.33
CA VAL A 521 44.27 35.45 8.28
C VAL A 521 44.60 34.57 7.07
N ALA A 522 43.70 33.66 6.72
CA ALA A 522 43.71 32.84 5.51
C ALA A 522 42.27 32.43 5.16
N ASP A 523 42.07 31.79 4.01
CA ASP A 523 40.90 30.95 3.76
C ASP A 523 41.15 29.54 4.35
N SER A 524 40.08 28.84 4.70
CA SER A 524 40.14 27.52 5.34
C SER A 524 39.36 26.53 4.48
N GLU A 525 40.04 25.50 3.98
CA GLU A 525 39.42 24.41 3.20
C GLU A 525 38.77 23.33 4.08
N PHE A 526 38.83 23.49 5.41
CA PHE A 526 38.15 22.60 6.34
C PHE A 526 36.62 22.68 6.19
N VAL A 527 36.02 21.58 5.74
CA VAL A 527 34.57 21.36 5.68
C VAL A 527 34.18 20.40 6.80
N ALA A 528 33.31 20.84 7.71
CA ALA A 528 32.80 20.00 8.79
C ALA A 528 31.73 19.03 8.28
N GLY A 529 31.81 17.76 8.69
CA GLY A 529 30.73 16.79 8.50
C GLY A 529 29.58 16.98 9.50
N TYR A 530 28.42 16.39 9.20
CA TYR A 530 27.24 16.38 10.06
C TYR A 530 27.10 15.03 10.79
N PRO A 531 26.48 14.99 12.00
CA PRO A 531 26.18 13.72 12.67
C PRO A 531 25.21 12.85 11.87
N SER A 532 25.30 11.53 12.03
CA SER A 532 24.15 10.64 11.83
C SER A 532 23.21 10.76 13.04
N GLY A 533 21.96 11.15 12.81
CA GLY A 533 20.93 11.26 13.85
C GLY A 533 19.88 12.35 13.60
N THR A 534 18.78 12.34 14.35
CA THR A 534 17.80 13.42 14.34
C THR A 534 18.41 14.73 14.85
N ASN A 535 18.04 15.84 14.21
CA ASN A 535 18.66 17.17 14.31
C ASN A 535 18.51 17.88 15.69
N THR A 536 18.24 17.17 16.78
CA THR A 536 17.86 17.75 18.08
C THR A 536 18.78 17.43 19.25
N ASP A 537 19.53 16.32 19.24
CA ASP A 537 20.05 15.77 20.51
C ASP A 537 21.57 15.94 20.73
N TYR A 538 22.37 15.95 19.65
CA TYR A 538 23.84 15.87 19.74
C TYR A 538 24.60 17.21 19.64
N VAL A 539 23.95 18.31 19.26
CA VAL A 539 24.62 19.63 19.03
C VAL A 539 25.34 20.15 20.28
N ASP A 540 24.92 19.73 21.48
CA ASP A 540 25.52 20.13 22.76
C ASP A 540 26.73 19.26 23.18
N GLN A 541 27.08 18.19 22.44
CA GLN A 541 28.08 17.19 22.85
C GLN A 541 29.35 17.16 21.98
N HIS A 542 29.32 17.80 20.81
CA HIS A 542 30.46 17.82 19.87
C HIS A 542 30.94 19.25 19.63
N ILE A 543 32.26 19.47 19.63
CA ILE A 543 32.87 20.79 19.37
C ILE A 543 34.06 20.65 18.43
N ILE A 544 34.15 21.58 17.46
CA ILE A 544 35.33 21.79 16.63
C ILE A 544 36.01 23.10 17.07
N ILE A 545 37.30 23.05 17.37
CA ILE A 545 38.09 24.22 17.82
C ILE A 545 39.27 24.43 16.86
N CYS A 546 39.35 25.62 16.26
CA CYS A 546 40.48 26.03 15.41
C CYS A 546 41.46 26.89 16.21
N HIS A 547 42.68 26.41 16.37
CA HIS A 547 43.78 27.11 17.03
C HIS A 547 44.75 27.69 15.99
N PHE A 548 44.93 29.01 16.05
CA PHE A 548 45.90 29.74 15.23
C PHE A 548 47.07 30.22 16.10
N GLN A 549 48.24 29.60 16.01
CA GLN A 549 49.45 30.17 16.60
C GLN A 549 49.96 31.32 15.72
N LYS A 550 49.97 32.54 16.26
CA LYS A 550 50.62 33.68 15.62
C LYS A 550 52.13 33.56 15.81
N ASN A 551 52.81 32.93 14.85
CA ASN A 551 54.27 32.97 14.76
C ASN A 551 54.74 34.44 14.73
N LYS A 552 55.85 34.69 15.44
CA LYS A 552 56.34 36.03 15.79
C LYS A 552 57.53 36.45 14.95
#